data_AF-G9K7N6-F1
#
_entry.id   AF-G9K7N6-F1
#
_cell.length_a   1.000
_cell.length_b   1.000
_cell.length_c   1.000
_cell.angle_alpha   90.00
_cell.angle_beta   90.00
_cell.angle_gamma   90.00
#
_symmetry.space_group_name_H-M   'P 1'
#
loop_
_entity.id
_entity.type
_entity.pdbx_description
1 polymer ?
#
loop_
_entity_poly.entity_id
_entity_poly.type
_entity_poly.pdbx_seq_one_letter_code
_entity_poly.pdbx_strand_id
1 'polypeptide(L)'
;LQSQLSMKASLEGSLAETENRYCVQLSQIQGLIGSVEEQLAQLRCEMEQQNQEYKILLDVKTRLEQEIATYRRLLEGEDAHLTQYKPKEPVTTRQVRTIVEEVQDGKVISSREQVHQTTR
;
A
#
# COMPACT_ATOMS: atom_id res chain seq x y z
N LEU A 1 -43.29 34.35 73.31
CA LEU A 1 -41.83 34.22 73.16
C LEU A 1 -41.40 32.76 72.94
N GLN A 2 -41.72 31.83 73.85
CA GLN A 2 -41.32 30.41 73.74
C GLN A 2 -41.83 29.70 72.46
N SER A 3 -43.10 29.92 72.08
CA SER A 3 -43.65 29.39 70.82
C SER A 3 -42.92 29.91 69.57
N GLN A 4 -42.51 31.18 69.55
CA GLN A 4 -41.76 31.78 68.44
C GLN A 4 -40.34 31.20 68.34
N LEU A 5 -39.67 30.96 69.48
CA LEU A 5 -38.37 30.30 69.51
C LEU A 5 -38.45 28.84 69.05
N SER A 6 -39.50 28.11 69.46
CA SER A 6 -39.74 26.75 68.98
C SER A 6 -39.99 26.71 67.48
N MET A 7 -40.80 27.64 66.95
CA MET A 7 -41.08 27.72 65.52
C MET A 7 -39.82 28.03 64.71
N LYS A 8 -39.00 28.97 65.18
CA LYS A 8 -37.70 29.28 64.58
C LYS A 8 -36.80 28.04 64.52
N ALA A 9 -36.64 27.32 65.64
CA ALA A 9 -35.79 26.13 65.70
C ALA A 9 -36.29 25.03 64.75
N SER A 10 -37.61 24.83 64.63
CA SER A 10 -38.19 23.88 63.67
C SER A 10 -37.88 24.27 62.22
N LEU A 11 -38.00 25.56 61.88
CA LEU A 11 -37.68 26.05 60.54
C LEU A 11 -36.20 25.93 60.19
N GLU A 12 -35.29 26.24 61.13
CA GLU A 12 -33.85 26.05 60.96
C GLU A 12 -33.50 24.55 60.78
N GLY A 13 -34.17 23.67 61.54
CA GLY A 13 -34.02 22.23 61.39
C GLY A 13 -34.46 21.73 60.00
N SER A 14 -35.65 22.13 59.54
CA SER A 14 -36.15 21.76 58.21
C SER A 14 -35.30 22.33 57.07
N LEU A 15 -34.74 23.53 57.25
CA LEU A 15 -33.80 24.12 56.30
C LEU A 15 -32.53 23.28 56.20
N ALA A 16 -31.89 22.98 57.33
CA ALA A 16 -30.67 22.17 57.37
C ALA A 16 -30.87 20.75 56.82
N GLU A 17 -32.02 20.13 57.09
CA GLU A 17 -32.39 18.83 56.50
C GLU A 17 -32.50 18.91 54.98
N THR A 18 -33.15 19.97 54.47
CA THR A 18 -33.34 20.18 53.04
C THR A 18 -32.00 20.44 52.34
N GLU A 19 -31.13 21.28 52.92
CA GLU A 19 -29.79 21.56 52.41
C GLU A 19 -28.93 20.29 52.35
N ASN A 20 -28.92 19.49 53.42
CA ASN A 20 -28.19 18.21 53.44
C ASN A 20 -28.70 17.24 52.38
N ARG A 21 -30.03 17.15 52.20
CA ARG A 21 -30.62 16.29 51.17
C ARG A 21 -30.16 16.70 49.77
N TYR A 22 -30.18 17.99 49.45
CA TYR A 22 -29.71 18.49 48.16
C TYR A 22 -28.20 18.31 47.98
N CYS A 23 -27.41 18.50 49.03
CA CYS A 23 -25.97 18.26 49.01
C CYS A 23 -25.65 16.79 48.64
N VAL A 24 -26.35 15.85 49.27
CA VAL A 24 -26.20 14.42 48.97
C VAL A 24 -26.62 14.11 47.52
N GLN A 25 -27.75 14.65 47.05
CA GLN A 25 -28.19 14.45 45.66
C GLN A 25 -27.20 15.01 44.65
N LEU A 26 -26.66 16.20 44.89
CA LEU A 26 -25.64 16.82 44.03
C LEU A 26 -24.37 15.97 43.98
N SER A 27 -23.91 15.48 45.13
CA SER A 27 -22.74 14.60 45.21
C SER A 27 -22.95 13.30 44.43
N GLN A 28 -24.14 12.69 44.53
CA GLN A 28 -24.47 11.50 43.75
C GLN A 28 -24.47 11.76 42.24
N ILE A 29 -25.07 12.88 41.80
CA ILE A 29 -25.09 13.27 40.38
C ILE A 29 -23.67 13.55 39.89
N GLN A 30 -22.85 14.25 40.67
CA GLN A 30 -21.44 14.51 40.33
C GLN A 30 -20.63 13.22 40.22
N GLY A 31 -20.86 12.25 41.12
CA GLY A 31 -20.25 10.93 41.03
C GLY A 31 -20.64 10.19 39.75
N LEU A 32 -21.92 10.24 39.36
CA LEU A 32 -22.38 9.65 38.10
C LEU A 32 -21.74 10.32 36.89
N ILE A 33 -21.72 11.66 36.85
CA ILE A 33 -21.07 12.42 35.78
C ILE A 33 -19.60 12.01 35.65
N GLY A 34 -18.86 12.00 36.75
CA GLY A 34 -17.45 11.60 36.75
C GLY A 34 -17.23 10.19 36.21
N SER A 35 -18.08 9.22 36.61
CA SER A 35 -17.99 7.84 36.10
C SER A 35 -18.23 7.75 34.59
N VAL A 36 -19.16 8.54 34.05
CA VAL A 36 -19.46 8.56 32.61
C VAL A 36 -18.34 9.27 31.84
N GLU A 37 -17.80 10.35 32.39
CA GLU A 37 -16.65 11.05 31.81
C GLU A 37 -15.42 10.16 31.74
N GLU A 38 -15.16 9.36 32.78
CA GLU A 38 -14.06 8.38 32.80
C GLU A 38 -14.25 7.29 31.74
N GLN A 39 -15.45 6.70 31.65
CA GLN A 39 -15.77 5.71 30.61
C GLN A 39 -15.61 6.29 29.20
N LEU A 40 -16.04 7.54 28.99
CA LEU A 40 -15.88 8.23 27.72
C LEU A 40 -14.41 8.48 27.38
N ALA A 41 -13.59 8.87 28.35
CA ALA A 41 -12.15 9.06 28.17
C ALA A 41 -11.46 7.74 27.83
N GLN A 42 -11.81 6.66 28.50
CA GLN A 42 -11.31 5.32 28.21
C GLN A 42 -11.66 4.89 26.78
N LEU A 43 -12.93 5.00 26.38
CA LEU A 43 -13.38 4.63 25.04
C LEU A 43 -12.67 5.43 23.94
N ARG A 44 -12.42 6.72 24.17
CA ARG A 44 -11.64 7.56 23.24
C ARG A 44 -10.20 7.07 23.10
N CYS A 45 -9.57 6.68 24.20
CA CYS A 45 -8.22 6.12 24.18
C CYS A 45 -8.17 4.79 23.41
N GLU A 46 -9.13 3.90 23.66
CA GLU A 46 -9.26 2.62 22.96
C GLU A 46 -9.49 2.82 21.45
N MET A 47 -10.35 3.77 21.06
CA MET A 47 -10.56 4.11 19.66
C MET A 47 -9.30 4.60 18.97
N GLU A 48 -8.51 5.47 19.62
CA GLU A 48 -7.26 5.97 19.05
C GLU A 48 -6.23 4.84 18.88
N GLN A 49 -6.14 3.96 19.88
CA GLN A 49 -5.29 2.77 19.80
C GLN A 49 -5.71 1.88 18.62
N GLN A 50 -7.00 1.58 18.50
CA GLN A 50 -7.51 0.75 17.41
C GLN A 50 -7.31 1.40 16.03
N ASN A 51 -7.40 2.74 15.95
CA ASN A 51 -7.08 3.48 14.72
C ASN A 51 -5.61 3.31 14.33
N GLN A 52 -4.71 3.37 15.29
CA GLN A 52 -3.28 3.17 15.05
C GLN A 52 -2.97 1.74 14.62
N GLU A 53 -3.57 0.74 15.26
CA GLU A 53 -3.45 -0.67 14.86
C GLU A 53 -3.98 -0.89 13.43
N TYR A 54 -5.12 -0.27 13.09
CA TYR A 54 -5.67 -0.33 11.74
C TYR A 54 -4.72 0.28 10.70
N LYS A 55 -4.10 1.44 10.98
CA LYS A 55 -3.13 2.07 10.07
C LYS A 55 -1.92 1.17 9.82
N ILE A 56 -1.41 0.51 10.86
CA ILE A 56 -0.30 -0.45 10.73
C ILE A 56 -0.72 -1.63 9.83
N LEU A 57 -1.90 -2.19 10.07
CA LEU A 57 -2.42 -3.29 9.26
C LEU A 57 -2.62 -2.87 7.79
N LEU A 58 -3.10 -1.65 7.56
CA LEU A 58 -3.27 -1.10 6.22
C LEU A 58 -1.92 -0.97 5.49
N ASP A 59 -0.87 -0.49 6.16
CA ASP A 59 0.48 -0.40 5.58
C ASP A 59 1.01 -1.77 5.17
N VAL A 60 0.89 -2.77 6.06
CA VAL A 60 1.26 -4.16 5.74
C VAL A 60 0.47 -4.69 4.54
N LYS A 61 -0.84 -4.44 4.49
CA LYS A 61 -1.70 -4.86 3.38
C LYS A 61 -1.28 -4.20 2.06
N THR A 62 -0.96 -2.90 2.07
CA THR A 62 -0.47 -2.19 0.89
C THR A 62 0.89 -2.73 0.41
N ARG A 63 1.81 -3.04 1.33
CA ARG A 63 3.09 -3.66 0.97
C ARG A 63 2.90 -5.04 0.32
N LEU A 64 2.03 -5.87 0.90
CA LEU A 64 1.71 -7.18 0.34
C LEU A 64 1.06 -7.07 -1.05
N GLU A 65 0.20 -6.07 -1.28
CA GLU A 65 -0.37 -5.82 -2.61
C GLU A 65 0.70 -5.47 -3.64
N GLN A 66 1.73 -4.70 -3.26
CA GLN A 66 2.87 -4.39 -4.14
C GLN A 66 3.73 -5.64 -4.43
N GLU A 67 3.97 -6.47 -3.42
CA GLU A 67 4.68 -7.74 -3.58
C GLU A 67 3.92 -8.65 -4.56
N ILE A 68 2.61 -8.82 -4.38
CA ILE A 68 1.77 -9.61 -5.29
C ILE A 68 1.80 -9.07 -6.72
N ALA A 69 1.73 -7.75 -6.91
CA ALA A 69 1.84 -7.13 -8.23
C ALA A 69 3.20 -7.43 -8.89
N THR A 70 4.28 -7.39 -8.10
CA THR A 70 5.64 -7.72 -8.56
C THR A 70 5.74 -9.19 -8.95
N TYR A 71 5.23 -10.10 -8.11
CA TYR A 71 5.22 -11.53 -8.42
C TYR A 71 4.42 -11.85 -9.69
N ARG A 72 3.28 -11.19 -9.92
CA ARG A 72 2.51 -11.34 -11.17
C ARG A 72 3.32 -10.92 -12.37
N ARG A 73 3.96 -9.74 -12.32
CA ARG A 73 4.82 -9.23 -13.40
C ARG A 73 5.96 -10.18 -13.76
N LEU A 74 6.63 -10.74 -12.75
CA LEU A 74 7.70 -11.71 -12.92
C LEU A 74 7.20 -13.03 -13.55
N LEU A 75 6.02 -13.50 -13.15
CA LEU A 75 5.40 -14.73 -13.69
C LEU A 75 4.84 -14.55 -15.10
N GLU A 76 4.35 -13.36 -15.43
CA GLU A 76 3.83 -12.99 -16.76
C GLU A 76 4.95 -12.73 -17.79
N GLY A 77 6.22 -12.69 -17.34
CA GLY A 77 7.38 -12.61 -18.23
C GLY A 77 7.70 -11.20 -18.75
N GLU A 78 7.12 -10.14 -18.19
CA GLU A 78 7.41 -8.77 -18.62
C GLU A 78 8.88 -8.37 -18.44
N ASP A 79 9.59 -8.91 -17.45
CA ASP A 79 11.03 -8.72 -17.28
C ASP A 79 11.89 -9.62 -18.21
N ALA A 80 11.30 -10.65 -18.83
CA ALA A 80 11.99 -11.46 -19.83
C ALA A 80 12.09 -10.76 -21.20
N HIS A 81 11.20 -9.81 -21.48
CA HIS A 81 11.18 -9.09 -22.77
C HIS A 81 12.35 -8.11 -22.96
N LEU A 82 12.98 -7.62 -21.88
CA LEU A 82 14.21 -6.81 -21.99
C LEU A 82 15.43 -7.61 -22.47
N THR A 83 15.37 -8.96 -22.44
CA THR A 83 16.45 -9.82 -22.94
C THR A 83 16.29 -10.22 -24.40
N GLN A 84 15.20 -9.84 -25.08
CA GLN A 84 15.07 -10.04 -26.53
C GLN A 84 15.82 -8.96 -27.33
N TYR A 85 17.13 -8.85 -27.13
CA TYR A 85 18.01 -8.41 -28.21
C TYR A 85 17.92 -9.48 -29.30
N LYS A 86 17.02 -9.30 -30.27
CA LYS A 86 17.07 -10.08 -31.52
C LYS A 86 18.36 -9.69 -32.24
N PRO A 87 19.33 -10.61 -32.42
CA PRO A 87 20.47 -10.32 -33.28
C PRO A 87 19.92 -9.99 -34.67
N LYS A 88 20.32 -8.86 -35.26
CA LYS A 88 20.09 -8.63 -36.69
C LYS A 88 20.66 -9.84 -37.43
N GLU A 89 19.82 -10.52 -38.20
CA GLU A 89 20.26 -11.68 -38.99
C GLU A 89 21.49 -11.30 -39.83
N PRO A 90 22.56 -12.11 -39.83
CA PRO A 90 23.74 -11.80 -40.61
C PRO A 90 23.38 -11.87 -42.10
N VAL A 91 23.32 -10.70 -42.73
CA VAL A 91 23.20 -10.56 -44.18
C VAL A 91 24.34 -11.34 -44.81
N THR A 92 23.99 -12.43 -45.50
CA THR A 92 24.96 -13.36 -46.07
C THR A 92 25.07 -13.08 -47.56
N THR A 93 26.22 -12.58 -47.99
CA THR A 93 26.51 -12.34 -49.40
C THR A 93 27.17 -13.56 -50.03
N ARG A 94 26.53 -14.11 -51.06
CA ARG A 94 27.09 -15.21 -51.87
C ARG A 94 27.79 -14.62 -53.11
N GLN A 95 29.04 -15.00 -53.33
CA GLN A 95 29.75 -14.74 -54.59
C GLN A 95 29.91 -16.05 -55.36
N VAL A 96 29.51 -16.05 -56.64
CA VAL A 96 29.72 -17.16 -57.58
C VAL A 96 30.70 -16.69 -58.63
N ARG A 97 31.79 -17.42 -58.84
CA ARG A 97 32.77 -17.16 -59.90
C ARG A 97 32.69 -18.24 -60.96
N THR A 98 32.41 -17.84 -62.19
CA THR A 98 32.37 -18.71 -63.35
C THR A 98 33.62 -18.44 -64.19
N ILE A 99 34.47 -19.45 -64.33
CA ILE A 99 35.67 -19.38 -65.17
C ILE A 99 35.35 -20.16 -66.45
N VAL A 100 35.45 -19.48 -67.59
CA VAL A 100 35.33 -20.09 -68.91
C VAL A 100 36.72 -20.15 -69.53
N GLU A 101 37.21 -21.36 -69.79
CA GLU A 101 38.50 -21.61 -70.42
C GLU A 101 38.31 -22.24 -71.79
N GLU A 102 39.06 -21.75 -72.77
CA GLU A 102 39.11 -22.32 -74.12
C GLU A 102 40.42 -23.09 -74.28
N VAL A 103 40.31 -24.37 -74.63
CA VAL A 103 41.44 -25.31 -74.70
C VAL A 103 41.54 -25.89 -76.10
N GLN A 104 42.74 -25.82 -76.70
CA GLN A 104 43.05 -26.44 -78.00
C GLN A 104 44.32 -27.29 -77.83
N ASP A 105 44.28 -28.56 -78.27
CA ASP A 105 45.35 -29.55 -78.08
C ASP A 105 45.88 -29.67 -76.63
N GLY A 106 44.96 -29.59 -75.66
CA GLY A 106 45.30 -29.71 -74.24
C GLY A 106 46.02 -28.50 -73.63
N LYS A 107 46.19 -27.41 -74.38
CA LYS A 107 46.74 -26.14 -73.86
C LYS A 107 45.63 -25.10 -73.77
N VAL A 108 45.48 -24.47 -72.60
CA VAL A 108 44.55 -23.35 -72.39
C VAL A 108 45.06 -22.16 -73.19
N ILE A 109 44.27 -21.69 -74.15
CA ILE A 109 44.61 -20.55 -75.02
C ILE A 109 43.91 -19.26 -74.61
N SER A 110 42.83 -19.35 -73.83
CA SER A 110 42.09 -18.19 -73.33
C SER A 110 41.37 -18.54 -72.03
N SER A 111 41.32 -17.61 -71.07
CA SER A 111 40.61 -17.77 -69.80
C SER A 111 39.86 -16.47 -69.47
N ARG A 112 38.56 -16.58 -69.19
CA ARG A 112 37.70 -15.45 -68.82
C ARG A 112 36.93 -15.79 -67.54
N GLU A 113 37.12 -14.98 -66.51
CA GLU A 113 36.41 -15.08 -65.24
C GLU A 113 35.25 -14.07 -65.18
N GLN A 114 34.07 -14.50 -64.75
CA GLN A 114 32.95 -13.64 -64.41
C GLN A 114 32.52 -13.90 -62.97
N VAL A 115 32.36 -12.83 -62.19
CA VAL A 115 31.93 -12.90 -60.79
C VAL A 115 30.53 -12.31 -60.68
N HIS A 116 29.61 -13.09 -60.10
CA HIS A 116 28.26 -12.64 -59.75
C HIS A 116 28.08 -12.66 -58.24
N GLN A 117 27.68 -11.52 -57.67
CA GLN A 117 27.45 -11.37 -56.24
C GLN A 117 25.97 -11.18 -55.98
N THR A 118 25.42 -11.95 -55.04
CA THR A 118 24.02 -11.80 -54.61
C THR A 118 24.00 -11.76 -53.09
N THR A 119 23.42 -10.68 -52.56
CA THR A 119 23.23 -10.48 -51.12
C THR A 119 21.80 -10.85 -50.79
N ARG A 120 21.59 -11.77 -49.83
CA ARG A 120 20.27 -12.14 -49.32
C ARG A 120 20.03 -11.48 -47.97
#